data_AF-A0AA43F5Z4-F1
#
_entry.id   AF-A0AA43F5Z4-F1
#
_cell.length_a   1.000
_cell.length_b   1.000
_cell.length_c   1.000
_cell.angle_alpha   90.00
_cell.angle_beta   90.00
_cell.angle_gamma   90.00
#
_symmetry.space_group_name_H-M   'P 1'
#
loop_
_entity.id
_entity.type
_entity.pdbx_description
1 polymer ?
#
loop_
_entity_poly.entity_id
_entity_poly.type
_entity_poly.pdbx_seq_one_letter_code
_entity_poly.pdbx_strand_id
1 'polypeptide(L)'
;MTVPDTVEGSVRALETELGLPTGFLQSLRTEDDWSFIIKIHALIEAAVSHLICTALGKDTLIDVFSHLDLSDKRCGEMAFTAALSLLEKSDRRFVSSLSELRNTLVHDVTNVGSSLSKHVAAMDSSKFDVFVKGFDSFSMGGLVRFEGKDVPREEVFRREPKTAILTVAIIYQVKETERFSREANDLRAQCVSLMADRLRHLISPNANM
;
A
#
# COMPACT_ATOMS: atom_id res chain seq x y z
N MET A 1 0.55 18.11 -13.27
CA MET A 1 0.30 17.71 -11.88
C MET A 1 1.48 18.24 -11.07
N THR A 2 1.26 19.21 -10.19
CA THR A 2 2.33 19.77 -9.33
C THR A 2 2.73 18.71 -8.33
N VAL A 3 4.01 18.33 -8.31
CA VAL A 3 4.56 17.45 -7.26
C VAL A 3 4.34 18.16 -5.93
N PRO A 4 3.73 17.52 -4.91
CA PRO A 4 3.51 18.17 -3.63
C PRO A 4 4.84 18.37 -2.89
N ASP A 5 5.16 19.62 -2.55
CA ASP A 5 6.40 20.01 -1.85
C ASP A 5 6.42 19.64 -0.35
N THR A 6 5.33 19.07 0.19
CA THR A 6 5.23 18.63 1.60
C THR A 6 4.54 17.28 1.74
N VAL A 7 4.81 16.57 2.85
CA VAL A 7 4.18 15.27 3.18
C VAL A 7 2.66 15.39 3.20
N GLU A 8 2.11 16.48 3.75
CA GLU A 8 0.67 16.75 3.75
C GLU A 8 0.12 16.94 2.33
N GLY A 9 0.91 17.50 1.43
CA GLY A 9 0.57 17.59 0.02
C GLY A 9 0.47 16.22 -0.64
N SER A 10 1.43 15.33 -0.37
CA SER A 10 1.43 13.96 -0.89
C SER A 10 0.28 13.14 -0.35
N VAL A 11 -0.04 13.29 0.94
CA VAL A 11 -1.19 12.63 1.58
C VAL A 11 -2.51 13.08 0.94
N ARG A 12 -2.71 14.39 0.69
CA ARG A 12 -3.93 14.89 0.03
C ARG A 12 -4.05 14.46 -1.42
N ALA A 13 -2.93 14.45 -2.15
CA ALA A 13 -2.90 13.95 -3.53
C ALA A 13 -3.33 12.49 -3.57
N LEU A 14 -2.81 11.70 -2.62
CA LEU A 14 -3.15 10.30 -2.49
C LEU A 14 -4.64 10.08 -2.13
N GLU A 15 -5.19 10.83 -1.18
CA GLU A 15 -6.62 10.75 -0.86
C GLU A 15 -7.49 11.06 -2.09
N THR A 16 -7.11 12.08 -2.87
CA THR A 16 -7.83 12.48 -4.09
C THR A 16 -7.78 11.37 -5.14
N GLU A 17 -6.62 10.76 -5.36
CA GLU A 17 -6.43 9.68 -6.33
C GLU A 17 -7.24 8.43 -5.96
N LEU A 18 -7.36 8.15 -4.66
CA LEU A 18 -8.14 7.03 -4.14
C LEU A 18 -9.64 7.33 -3.99
N GLY A 19 -10.09 8.55 -4.31
CA GLY A 19 -11.48 8.96 -4.11
C GLY A 19 -11.91 9.02 -2.64
N LEU A 20 -10.95 9.16 -1.72
CA LEU A 20 -11.19 9.23 -0.29
C LEU A 20 -11.55 10.67 0.14
N PRO A 21 -12.34 10.84 1.21
CA PRO A 21 -12.58 12.15 1.79
C PRO A 21 -11.27 12.81 2.22
N THR A 22 -11.14 14.11 1.96
CA THR A 22 -10.00 14.91 2.44
C THR A 22 -9.83 14.77 3.95
N GLY A 23 -8.63 14.42 4.39
CA GLY A 23 -8.28 14.22 5.79
C GLY A 23 -8.57 12.82 6.33
N PHE A 24 -9.02 11.87 5.51
CA PHE A 24 -9.22 10.47 5.90
C PHE A 24 -7.96 9.85 6.52
N LEU A 25 -6.79 9.95 5.86
CA LEU A 25 -5.55 9.37 6.36
C LEU A 25 -5.07 10.06 7.65
N GLN A 26 -5.38 11.35 7.81
CA GLN A 26 -5.11 12.08 9.03
C GLN A 26 -6.06 11.65 10.16
N SER A 27 -7.35 11.42 9.88
CA SER A 27 -8.33 11.02 10.88
C SER A 27 -8.03 9.65 11.47
N LEU A 28 -7.45 8.73 10.68
CA LEU A 28 -7.00 7.40 11.14
C LEU A 28 -6.08 7.46 12.37
N ARG A 29 -5.32 8.54 12.56
CA ARG A 29 -4.46 8.73 13.75
C ARG A 29 -5.26 8.87 15.04
N THR A 30 -6.44 9.47 14.94
CA THR A 30 -7.29 9.82 16.08
C THR A 30 -8.38 8.80 16.37
N GLU A 31 -8.57 7.83 15.49
CA GLU A 31 -9.51 6.73 15.71
C GLU A 31 -9.04 5.78 16.81
N ASP A 32 -9.95 5.00 17.38
CA ASP A 32 -9.57 3.88 18.22
C ASP A 32 -8.79 2.81 17.42
N ASP A 33 -8.03 1.98 18.12
CA ASP A 33 -7.11 1.02 17.50
C ASP A 33 -7.84 -0.06 16.69
N TRP A 34 -9.08 -0.40 17.06
CA TRP A 34 -9.88 -1.38 16.35
C TRP A 34 -10.38 -0.82 15.01
N SER A 35 -10.98 0.37 15.02
CA SER A 35 -11.42 1.08 13.81
C SER A 35 -10.25 1.39 12.87
N PHE A 36 -9.12 1.83 13.44
CA PHE A 36 -7.88 2.09 12.71
C PHE A 36 -7.43 0.85 11.91
N ILE A 37 -7.32 -0.31 12.56
CA ILE A 37 -6.83 -1.53 11.92
C ILE A 37 -7.78 -2.02 10.82
N ILE A 38 -9.09 -1.91 11.03
CA ILE A 38 -10.08 -2.27 9.99
C ILE A 38 -9.92 -1.37 8.77
N LYS A 39 -9.88 -0.05 8.97
CA LYS A 39 -9.84 0.90 7.85
C LYS A 39 -8.51 0.88 7.11
N ILE A 40 -7.39 0.74 7.81
CA ILE A 40 -6.08 0.66 7.15
C ILE A 40 -5.92 -0.66 6.39
N HIS A 41 -6.48 -1.76 6.90
CA HIS A 41 -6.47 -3.04 6.19
C HIS A 41 -7.35 -2.97 4.92
N ALA A 42 -8.56 -2.41 5.01
CA ALA A 42 -9.43 -2.19 3.85
C ALA A 42 -8.80 -1.28 2.79
N LEU A 43 -8.03 -0.26 3.20
CA LEU A 43 -7.28 0.59 2.28
C LEU A 43 -6.24 -0.21 1.49
N ILE A 44 -5.46 -1.05 2.19
CA ILE A 44 -4.43 -1.89 1.57
C ILE A 44 -5.05 -2.95 0.66
N GLU A 45 -6.17 -3.55 1.06
CA GLU A 45 -6.94 -4.51 0.26
C GLU A 45 -7.38 -3.89 -1.07
N ALA A 46 -8.03 -2.72 -1.02
CA ALA A 46 -8.43 -1.99 -2.23
C ALA A 46 -7.23 -1.70 -3.14
N ALA A 47 -6.08 -1.30 -2.57
CA ALA A 47 -4.88 -1.01 -3.34
C ALA A 47 -4.31 -2.27 -4.03
N VAL A 48 -4.32 -3.41 -3.36
CA VAL A 48 -3.85 -4.69 -3.94
C VAL A 48 -4.81 -5.16 -5.05
N SER A 49 -6.12 -5.06 -4.81
CA SER A 49 -7.17 -5.30 -5.82
C SER A 49 -6.93 -4.49 -7.10
N HIS A 50 -6.70 -3.17 -6.95
CA HIS A 50 -6.40 -2.27 -8.06
C HIS A 50 -5.10 -2.66 -8.77
N LEU A 51 -4.03 -2.97 -8.03
CA LEU A 51 -2.75 -3.40 -8.58
C LEU A 51 -2.89 -4.62 -9.50
N ILE A 52 -3.66 -5.62 -9.06
CA ILE A 52 -3.90 -6.82 -9.87
C ILE A 52 -4.69 -6.48 -11.13
N CYS A 53 -5.75 -5.66 -11.01
CA CYS A 53 -6.57 -5.26 -12.16
C CYS A 53 -5.78 -4.50 -13.22
N THR A 54 -4.96 -3.54 -12.79
CA THR A 54 -4.09 -2.75 -13.67
C THR A 54 -3.07 -3.64 -14.36
N ALA A 55 -2.42 -4.55 -13.63
CA ALA A 55 -1.46 -5.48 -14.20
C ALA A 55 -2.07 -6.42 -15.25
N LEU A 56 -3.34 -6.78 -15.09
CA LEU A 56 -4.09 -7.60 -16.06
C LEU A 56 -4.70 -6.77 -17.21
N GLY A 57 -4.71 -5.43 -17.11
CA GLY A 57 -5.39 -4.54 -18.05
C GLY A 57 -6.90 -4.76 -18.08
N LYS A 58 -7.50 -5.10 -16.93
CA LYS A 58 -8.91 -5.50 -16.80
C LYS A 58 -9.56 -4.87 -15.56
N ASP A 59 -9.83 -3.57 -15.64
CA ASP A 59 -10.50 -2.83 -14.55
C ASP A 59 -11.87 -3.42 -14.17
N THR A 60 -12.52 -4.13 -15.10
CA THR A 60 -13.78 -4.84 -14.83
C THR A 60 -13.65 -5.98 -13.82
N LEU A 61 -12.44 -6.43 -13.50
CA LEU A 61 -12.20 -7.46 -12.49
C LEU A 61 -12.14 -6.91 -11.07
N ILE A 62 -12.22 -5.58 -10.87
CA ILE A 62 -12.09 -4.98 -9.54
C ILE A 62 -13.12 -5.53 -8.56
N ASP A 63 -14.36 -5.71 -9.01
CA ASP A 63 -15.43 -6.31 -8.21
C ASP A 63 -15.15 -7.77 -7.90
N VAL A 64 -14.51 -8.52 -8.81
CA VAL A 64 -14.16 -9.93 -8.54
C VAL A 64 -13.07 -10.02 -7.47
N PHE A 65 -12.03 -9.20 -7.59
CA PHE A 65 -10.91 -9.19 -6.64
C PHE A 65 -11.33 -8.68 -5.27
N SER A 66 -12.22 -7.68 -5.18
CA SER A 66 -12.72 -7.16 -3.90
C SER A 66 -13.53 -8.16 -3.06
N HIS A 67 -13.88 -9.31 -3.62
CA HIS A 67 -14.53 -10.41 -2.89
C HIS A 67 -13.57 -11.54 -2.49
N LEU A 68 -12.31 -11.50 -2.92
CA LEU A 68 -11.29 -12.45 -2.50
C LEU A 68 -10.70 -12.03 -1.16
N ASP A 69 -10.34 -13.01 -0.32
CA ASP A 69 -9.57 -12.72 0.89
C ASP A 69 -8.18 -12.19 0.46
N LEU A 70 -7.82 -11.01 0.95
CA LEU A 70 -6.49 -10.43 0.72
C LEU A 70 -5.37 -11.43 1.00
N SER A 71 -5.44 -12.12 2.15
CA SER A 71 -4.33 -12.83 2.78
C SER A 71 -4.26 -14.34 2.51
N ASP A 72 -5.27 -14.91 1.84
CA ASP A 72 -5.25 -16.33 1.50
C ASP A 72 -4.10 -16.64 0.52
N LYS A 73 -3.16 -17.47 0.97
CA LYS A 73 -1.91 -17.78 0.24
C LYS A 73 -2.11 -18.70 -0.96
N ARG A 74 -3.29 -19.30 -1.13
CA ARG A 74 -3.60 -20.26 -2.19
C ARG A 74 -4.49 -19.67 -3.27
N CYS A 75 -5.52 -18.92 -2.88
CA CYS A 75 -6.51 -18.35 -3.81
C CYS A 75 -6.88 -16.90 -3.53
N GLY A 76 -6.27 -16.26 -2.53
CA GLY A 76 -6.46 -14.85 -2.23
C GLY A 76 -5.64 -13.93 -3.13
N GLU A 77 -5.83 -12.62 -2.95
CA GLU A 77 -5.13 -11.60 -3.73
C GLU A 77 -3.60 -11.72 -3.62
N MET A 78 -3.08 -12.10 -2.45
CA MET A 78 -1.64 -12.36 -2.27
C MET A 78 -1.08 -13.47 -3.17
N ALA A 79 -1.90 -14.45 -3.57
CA ALA A 79 -1.47 -15.48 -4.50
C ALA A 79 -1.27 -14.91 -5.91
N PHE A 80 -2.17 -14.01 -6.33
CA PHE A 80 -2.07 -13.31 -7.62
C PHE A 80 -0.87 -12.37 -7.66
N THR A 81 -0.66 -11.55 -6.63
CA THR A 81 0.50 -10.65 -6.59
C THR A 81 1.83 -11.40 -6.63
N ALA A 82 1.89 -12.61 -6.05
CA ALA A 82 3.06 -13.47 -6.13
C ALA A 82 3.23 -14.09 -7.53
N ALA A 83 2.17 -14.65 -8.11
CA ALA A 83 2.21 -15.30 -9.43
C ALA A 83 2.55 -14.32 -10.56
N LEU A 84 2.02 -13.10 -10.46
CA LEU A 84 2.24 -12.01 -11.42
C LEU A 84 3.51 -11.19 -11.10
N SER A 85 4.26 -11.56 -10.05
CA SER A 85 5.45 -10.83 -9.59
C SER A 85 5.21 -9.33 -9.37
N LEU A 86 4.02 -8.98 -8.85
CA LEU A 86 3.62 -7.60 -8.62
C LEU A 86 4.23 -7.06 -7.33
N LEU A 87 4.34 -7.86 -6.28
CA LEU A 87 4.86 -7.39 -4.99
C LEU A 87 6.16 -8.09 -4.61
N GLU A 88 7.11 -7.28 -4.13
CA GLU A 88 8.34 -7.78 -3.55
C GLU A 88 8.06 -8.58 -2.28
N LYS A 89 9.04 -9.39 -1.85
CA LYS A 89 8.88 -10.24 -0.67
C LYS A 89 8.60 -9.43 0.61
N SER A 90 9.17 -8.23 0.73
CA SER A 90 8.94 -7.33 1.87
C SER A 90 7.51 -6.79 1.89
N ASP A 91 7.02 -6.33 0.74
CA ASP A 91 5.64 -5.84 0.57
C ASP A 91 4.61 -6.92 0.89
N ARG A 92 4.82 -8.14 0.37
CA ARG A 92 3.93 -9.27 0.69
C ARG A 92 3.95 -9.63 2.16
N ARG A 93 5.09 -9.48 2.83
CA ARG A 93 5.23 -9.72 4.27
C ARG A 93 4.48 -8.66 5.08
N PHE A 94 4.54 -7.39 4.68
CA PHE A 94 3.76 -6.32 5.29
C PHE A 94 2.26 -6.57 5.20
N VAL A 95 1.74 -6.86 4.01
CA VAL A 95 0.31 -7.13 3.80
C VAL A 95 -0.15 -8.35 4.63
N SER A 96 0.67 -9.40 4.67
CA SER A 96 0.39 -10.59 5.50
C SER A 96 0.37 -10.25 6.99
N SER A 97 1.34 -9.46 7.47
CA SER A 97 1.45 -9.09 8.90
C SER A 97 0.29 -8.18 9.33
N LEU A 98 -0.15 -7.28 8.46
CA LEU A 98 -1.32 -6.45 8.72
C LEU A 98 -2.60 -7.28 8.78
N SER A 99 -2.74 -8.27 7.89
CA SER A 99 -3.89 -9.19 7.89
C SER A 99 -3.93 -10.08 9.13
N GLU A 100 -2.78 -10.58 9.58
CA GLU A 100 -2.63 -11.34 10.83
C GLU A 100 -2.97 -10.48 12.06
N LEU A 101 -2.51 -9.23 12.09
CA LEU A 101 -2.85 -8.27 13.15
C LEU A 101 -4.34 -7.96 13.17
N ARG A 102 -4.94 -7.69 12.00
CA ARG A 102 -6.38 -7.50 11.84
C ARG A 102 -7.14 -8.71 12.37
N ASN A 103 -6.82 -9.91 11.91
CA ASN A 103 -7.47 -11.13 12.36
C ASN A 103 -7.37 -11.31 13.89
N THR A 104 -6.21 -11.04 14.48
CA THR A 104 -6.03 -11.14 15.94
C THR A 104 -6.93 -10.14 16.70
N LEU A 105 -7.09 -8.93 16.18
CA LEU A 105 -7.82 -7.87 16.85
C LEU A 105 -9.33 -7.88 16.56
N VAL A 106 -9.77 -8.29 15.38
CA VAL A 106 -11.17 -8.10 14.96
C VAL A 106 -12.04 -9.35 15.04
N HIS A 107 -11.45 -10.56 15.13
CA HIS A 107 -12.23 -11.80 15.25
C HIS A 107 -12.93 -11.96 16.61
N ASP A 108 -12.48 -11.23 17.62
CA ASP A 108 -13.18 -11.12 18.91
C ASP A 108 -13.63 -9.67 19.12
N VAL A 109 -14.95 -9.44 19.05
CA VAL A 109 -15.55 -8.10 19.20
C VAL A 109 -15.26 -7.46 20.56
N THR A 110 -14.92 -8.25 21.58
CA THR A 110 -14.54 -7.72 22.89
C THR A 110 -13.24 -6.90 22.84
N ASN A 111 -12.46 -7.04 21.75
CA ASN A 111 -11.28 -6.23 21.47
C ASN A 111 -11.57 -4.81 20.99
N VAL A 112 -12.82 -4.36 20.91
CA VAL A 112 -13.14 -2.96 20.54
C VAL A 112 -12.46 -1.93 21.47
N GLY A 113 -12.18 -2.30 22.72
CA GLY A 113 -11.41 -1.49 23.68
C GLY A 113 -9.91 -1.83 23.72
N SER A 114 -9.43 -2.69 22.85
CA SER A 114 -8.03 -3.11 22.80
C SER A 114 -7.12 -1.98 22.36
N SER A 115 -5.87 -2.05 22.79
CA SER A 115 -4.84 -1.10 22.40
C SER A 115 -3.67 -1.82 21.74
N LEU A 116 -3.23 -1.31 20.59
CA LEU A 116 -2.00 -1.71 19.91
C LEU A 116 -0.80 -1.58 20.84
N SER A 117 -0.73 -0.53 21.65
CA SER A 117 0.35 -0.36 22.64
C SER A 117 0.35 -1.47 23.68
N LYS A 118 -0.83 -1.89 24.18
CA LYS A 118 -0.94 -3.05 25.08
C LYS A 118 -0.58 -4.36 24.38
N HIS A 119 -1.05 -4.53 23.14
CA HIS A 119 -0.76 -5.71 22.33
C HIS A 119 0.75 -5.88 22.10
N VAL A 120 1.44 -4.81 21.71
CA VAL A 120 2.89 -4.79 21.51
C VAL A 120 3.65 -4.96 22.83
N ALA A 121 3.21 -4.32 23.92
CA ALA A 121 3.85 -4.45 25.23
C ALA A 121 3.76 -5.88 25.81
N ALA A 122 2.76 -6.66 25.42
CA ALA A 122 2.58 -8.05 25.83
C ALA A 122 3.47 -9.04 25.05
N MET A 123 4.17 -8.61 23.99
CA MET A 123 5.06 -9.45 23.21
C MET A 123 6.40 -9.66 23.93
N ASP A 124 6.89 -10.90 23.92
CA ASP A 124 8.30 -11.18 24.19
C ASP A 124 9.21 -10.62 23.08
N SER A 125 10.52 -10.57 23.32
CA SER A 125 11.48 -10.00 22.35
C SER A 125 11.43 -10.70 21.00
N SER A 126 11.27 -12.02 20.96
CA SER A 126 11.24 -12.78 19.71
C SER A 126 10.00 -12.47 18.89
N LYS A 127 8.82 -12.43 19.52
CA LYS A 127 7.57 -12.03 18.86
C LYS A 127 7.60 -10.59 18.39
N PHE A 128 8.16 -9.70 19.20
CA PHE A 128 8.30 -8.30 18.84
C PHE A 128 9.21 -8.10 17.62
N ASP A 129 10.34 -8.82 17.53
CA ASP A 129 11.23 -8.74 16.38
C ASP A 129 10.55 -9.24 15.10
N VAL A 130 9.75 -10.32 15.19
CA VAL A 130 8.95 -10.82 14.07
C VAL A 130 7.89 -9.79 13.66
N PHE A 131 7.21 -9.17 14.63
CA PHE A 131 6.23 -8.11 14.39
C PHE A 131 6.87 -6.93 13.66
N VAL A 132 7.94 -6.33 14.19
CA VAL A 132 8.63 -5.20 13.55
C VAL A 132 9.12 -5.56 12.15
N LYS A 133 9.70 -6.75 11.97
CA LYS A 133 10.12 -7.24 10.66
C LYS A 133 8.94 -7.37 9.69
N GLY A 134 7.77 -7.75 10.19
CA GLY A 134 6.51 -7.79 9.46
C GLY A 134 6.19 -6.45 8.81
N PHE A 135 6.32 -5.36 9.56
CA PHE A 135 6.05 -3.98 9.12
C PHE A 135 7.27 -3.28 8.52
N ASP A 136 8.40 -3.96 8.40
CA ASP A 136 9.60 -3.46 7.74
C ASP A 136 9.56 -3.74 6.23
N SER A 137 8.56 -3.18 5.53
CA SER A 137 8.45 -3.33 4.09
C SER A 137 9.53 -2.57 3.32
N PHE A 138 9.97 -1.45 3.91
CA PHE A 138 10.77 -0.43 3.22
C PHE A 138 12.24 -0.43 3.61
N SER A 139 12.68 -1.42 4.41
CA SER A 139 14.00 -1.34 5.05
C SER A 139 14.20 0.05 5.62
N MET A 140 13.20 0.54 6.40
CA MET A 140 13.39 1.77 7.16
C MET A 140 14.65 1.51 7.96
N GLY A 141 15.75 2.17 7.56
CA GLY A 141 17.08 1.87 8.03
C GLY A 141 17.12 1.93 9.55
N GLY A 142 18.23 1.47 10.14
CA GLY A 142 18.32 1.27 11.59
C GLY A 142 17.86 2.46 12.44
N LEU A 143 17.92 3.70 11.94
CA LEU A 143 17.39 4.88 12.63
C LEU A 143 16.31 5.60 11.80
N VAL A 144 15.27 6.06 12.49
CA VAL A 144 14.19 6.90 11.97
C VAL A 144 14.07 8.17 12.82
N ARG A 145 13.75 9.29 12.17
CA ARG A 145 13.57 10.57 12.87
C ARG A 145 12.20 10.63 13.52
N PHE A 146 12.17 10.54 14.84
CA PHE A 146 10.97 10.56 15.67
C PHE A 146 11.13 11.60 16.79
N GLU A 147 10.16 12.50 16.96
CA GLU A 147 10.23 13.63 17.92
C GLU A 147 11.53 14.47 17.79
N GLY A 148 12.03 14.62 16.56
CA GLY A 148 13.25 15.39 16.28
C GLY A 148 14.57 14.67 16.62
N LYS A 149 14.51 13.39 17.02
CA LYS A 149 15.68 12.55 17.32
C LYS A 149 15.75 11.36 16.38
N ASP A 150 16.95 10.89 16.09
CA ASP A 150 17.15 9.64 15.37
C ASP A 150 17.09 8.49 16.36
N VAL A 151 16.07 7.64 16.25
CA VAL A 151 15.83 6.51 17.16
C VAL A 151 15.72 5.22 16.37
N PRO A 152 16.02 4.06 16.98
CA PRO A 152 15.73 2.78 16.36
C PRO A 152 14.26 2.66 16.00
N ARG A 153 13.94 2.11 14.84
CA ARG A 153 12.54 1.89 14.43
C ARG A 153 11.77 1.05 15.45
N GLU A 154 12.44 0.09 16.09
CA GLU A 154 11.90 -0.75 17.15
C GLU A 154 11.38 0.12 18.30
N GLU A 155 12.05 1.22 18.61
CA GLU A 155 11.61 2.17 19.63
C GLU A 155 10.29 2.84 19.23
N VAL A 156 10.15 3.23 17.96
CA VAL A 156 8.90 3.81 17.45
C VAL A 156 7.76 2.80 17.52
N PHE A 157 7.98 1.54 17.12
CA PHE A 157 6.95 0.49 17.22
C PHE A 157 6.57 0.18 18.67
N ARG A 158 7.48 0.31 19.64
CA ARG A 158 7.16 0.16 21.06
C ARG A 158 6.35 1.34 21.61
N ARG A 159 6.73 2.56 21.24
CA ARG A 159 6.14 3.80 21.80
C ARG A 159 4.82 4.16 21.12
N GLU A 160 4.77 4.09 19.80
CA GLU A 160 3.63 4.51 18.97
C GLU A 160 3.36 3.53 17.81
N PRO A 161 2.91 2.29 18.10
CA PRO A 161 2.69 1.29 17.07
C PRO A 161 1.68 1.71 15.99
N LYS A 162 0.63 2.46 16.36
CA LYS A 162 -0.32 3.02 15.39
C LYS A 162 0.36 3.94 14.38
N THR A 163 1.14 4.91 14.88
CA THR A 163 1.88 5.87 14.05
C THR A 163 2.86 5.14 13.13
N ALA A 164 3.56 4.14 13.65
CA ALA A 164 4.48 3.31 12.86
C ALA A 164 3.75 2.56 11.73
N ILE A 165 2.66 1.85 12.03
CA ILE A 165 1.86 1.11 11.04
C ILE A 165 1.29 2.04 9.98
N LEU A 166 0.70 3.18 10.39
CA LEU A 166 0.15 4.16 9.46
C LEU A 166 1.23 4.71 8.53
N THR A 167 2.42 5.00 9.07
CA THR A 167 3.54 5.51 8.26
C THR A 167 3.93 4.49 7.19
N VAL A 168 4.09 3.22 7.56
CA VAL A 168 4.40 2.14 6.62
C VAL A 168 3.31 2.00 5.55
N ALA A 169 2.03 2.05 5.95
CA ALA A 169 0.91 1.96 5.02
C ALA A 169 0.85 3.15 4.04
N ILE A 170 1.12 4.38 4.50
CA ILE A 170 1.21 5.55 3.62
C ILE A 170 2.37 5.40 2.64
N ILE A 171 3.55 4.96 3.10
CA ILE A 171 4.71 4.76 2.21
C ILE A 171 4.38 3.70 1.15
N TYR A 172 3.73 2.60 1.54
CA TYR A 172 3.26 1.59 0.61
C TYR A 172 2.32 2.19 -0.45
N GLN A 173 1.33 2.95 0.00
CA GLN A 173 0.36 3.53 -0.91
C GLN A 173 0.98 4.53 -1.90
N VAL A 174 1.92 5.37 -1.43
CA VAL A 174 2.67 6.29 -2.29
C VAL A 174 3.48 5.53 -3.34
N LYS A 175 4.18 4.45 -2.94
CA LYS A 175 4.96 3.62 -3.87
C LYS A 175 4.09 3.01 -4.96
N GLU A 176 2.90 2.51 -4.61
CA GLU A 176 1.98 1.93 -5.57
C GLU A 176 1.42 2.99 -6.53
N THR A 177 1.03 4.16 -6.03
CA THR A 177 0.61 5.32 -6.85
C THR A 177 1.72 5.76 -7.83
N GLU A 178 2.97 5.85 -7.37
CA GLU A 178 4.11 6.19 -8.23
C GLU A 178 4.38 5.11 -9.30
N ARG A 179 4.16 3.84 -8.96
CA ARG A 179 4.27 2.74 -9.91
C ARG A 179 3.20 2.84 -10.99
N PHE A 180 1.93 3.04 -10.61
CA PHE A 180 0.84 3.22 -11.58
C PHE A 180 1.08 4.42 -12.48
N SER A 181 1.53 5.53 -11.91
CA SER A 181 1.88 6.73 -12.67
C SER A 181 2.96 6.46 -13.72
N ARG A 182 3.98 5.65 -13.39
CA ARG A 182 5.03 5.25 -14.34
C ARG A 182 4.49 4.35 -15.45
N GLU A 183 3.76 3.28 -15.09
CA GLU A 183 3.19 2.34 -16.06
C GLU A 183 2.22 3.03 -17.04
N ALA A 184 1.38 3.95 -16.55
CA ALA A 184 0.47 4.73 -17.37
C ALA A 184 1.21 5.68 -18.34
N ASN A 185 2.31 6.30 -17.90
CA ASN A 185 3.13 7.15 -18.75
C ASN A 185 3.87 6.36 -19.83
N ASP A 186 4.39 5.18 -19.50
CA ASP A 186 5.04 4.29 -20.46
C ASP A 186 4.05 3.83 -21.55
N LEU A 187 2.83 3.44 -21.15
CA LEU A 187 1.79 3.04 -22.10
C LEU A 187 1.39 4.21 -23.03
N ARG A 188 1.28 5.43 -22.50
CA ARG A 188 1.03 6.64 -23.31
C ARG A 188 2.15 6.89 -24.30
N ALA A 189 3.41 6.77 -23.88
CA ALA A 189 4.57 6.95 -24.77
C ALA A 189 4.57 5.93 -25.91
N GLN A 190 4.26 4.66 -25.61
CA GLN A 190 4.13 3.60 -26.62
C GLN A 190 3.00 3.90 -27.62
N CYS A 191 1.82 4.31 -27.14
CA CYS A 191 0.70 4.70 -28.00
C CYS A 191 1.06 5.87 -28.93
N VAL A 192 1.73 6.91 -28.41
CA VAL A 192 2.18 8.06 -29.22
C VAL A 192 3.19 7.62 -30.28
N SER A 193 4.13 6.74 -29.94
CA SER A 193 5.08 6.18 -30.90
C SER A 193 4.39 5.39 -32.01
N LEU A 194 3.47 4.49 -31.65
CA LEU A 194 2.70 3.68 -32.60
C LEU A 194 1.83 4.54 -33.54
N MET A 195 1.22 5.60 -33.00
CA MET A 195 0.45 6.56 -33.80
C MET A 195 1.35 7.33 -34.76
N ALA A 196 2.53 7.78 -34.32
CA ALA A 196 3.50 8.48 -35.15
C ALA A 196 4.06 7.57 -36.27
N ASP A 197 4.32 6.30 -35.98
CA ASP A 197 4.78 5.31 -36.98
C ASP A 197 3.69 5.03 -38.03
N ARG A 198 2.44 4.82 -37.60
CA ARG A 198 1.31 4.68 -38.55
C ARG A 198 1.11 5.92 -39.41
N LEU A 199 1.22 7.12 -38.84
CA LEU A 199 1.14 8.37 -39.59
C LEU A 199 2.28 8.49 -40.62
N ARG A 200 3.52 8.12 -40.26
CA ARG A 200 4.65 8.07 -41.21
C ARG A 200 4.36 7.13 -42.38
N HIS A 201 3.83 5.94 -42.12
CA HIS A 201 3.47 4.99 -43.18
C HIS A 201 2.33 5.47 -44.09
N LEU A 202 1.38 6.25 -43.56
CA LEU A 202 0.29 6.83 -44.35
C LEU A 202 0.71 8.06 -45.17
N ILE A 203 1.73 8.79 -44.74
CA ILE A 203 2.24 10.00 -45.42
C ILE A 203 3.36 9.66 -46.43
N SER A 204 3.91 8.44 -46.41
CA SER A 204 4.89 7.95 -47.41
C SER A 204 4.39 6.81 -48.34
N PRO A 205 3.23 6.86 -49.02
CA PRO A 205 2.81 5.76 -49.88
C PRO A 205 3.61 5.63 -51.19
N ASN A 206 4.25 6.69 -51.70
CA ASN A 206 4.81 6.72 -53.06
C ASN A 206 6.20 7.38 -53.13
N ALA A 207 7.25 6.70 -52.63
CA ALA A 207 8.64 7.06 -52.96
C ALA A 207 9.31 6.06 -53.92
N ASN A 208 8.59 5.02 -54.36
CA ASN A 208 9.05 4.06 -55.36
C ASN A 208 8.02 3.97 -56.50
N MET A 209 8.02 4.96 -57.39
CA MET A 209 7.55 4.82 -58.77
C MET A 209 8.37 5.73 -59.67
#